data_AF-A0A4C1SE82-F1
#
_entry.id   AF-A0A4C1SE82-F1
#
_cell.length_a   1.000
_cell.length_b   1.000
_cell.length_c   1.000
_cell.angle_alpha   90.00
_cell.angle_beta   90.00
_cell.angle_gamma   90.00
#
_symmetry.space_group_name_H-M   'P 1'
#
loop_
_entity.id
_entity.type
_entity.pdbx_description
1 polymer ?
#
loop_
_entity_poly.entity_id
_entity_poly.type
_entity_poly.pdbx_seq_one_letter_code
_entity_poly.pdbx_strand_id
1 'polypeptide(L)'
;MEQNVGNLLKKWDIPEETIDRFEKLIINDVKFLQARDEIKYMNWDDIIQKWNNTFQYRQDQEYASVQEFITKWPVLEDERAIELINIDFQFLYPHSPINETNFNVKWNLFFNKFLLAKKYEINDEFKENLLSSLNSLHSEDQKIPTQITLMAHLVPPKGRFNRKGKFSTLEALQSLVIVVENPGDINIKIKEKQKAAAERKQSVQPYIIIQGSLQDYQYLYIVVDDIKYKFTSAAEAFDTLFKIYHVFNARYPSPADHLYLIIQRCVYDVTTKYDNLVPYIADVLALKQMD
;
A
#
# COMPACT_ATOMS: atom_id res chain seq x y z
N MET A 1 12.77 17.61 14.18
CA MET A 1 13.58 17.42 15.40
C MET A 1 14.02 15.97 15.39
N GLU A 2 15.16 15.69 14.77
CA GLU A 2 15.80 14.38 14.81
C GLU A 2 16.49 14.24 16.16
N GLN A 3 15.78 13.70 17.14
CA GLN A 3 16.42 13.21 18.34
C GLN A 3 16.78 11.75 18.09
N ASN A 4 17.99 11.53 17.60
CA ASN A 4 18.63 10.21 17.61
C ASN A 4 18.56 9.67 19.05
N VAL A 5 18.11 8.43 19.22
CA VAL A 5 17.88 7.77 20.51
C VAL A 5 19.09 7.94 21.45
N GLY A 6 20.32 7.90 20.90
CA GLY A 6 21.55 8.17 21.67
C GLY A 6 21.62 9.54 22.35
N ASN A 7 21.03 10.58 21.75
CA ASN A 7 20.99 11.94 22.34
C ASN A 7 19.92 12.07 23.44
N LEU A 8 18.83 11.30 23.37
CA LEU A 8 17.82 11.24 24.42
C LEU A 8 18.33 10.46 25.64
N LEU A 9 19.03 9.35 25.42
CA LEU A 9 19.60 8.51 26.48
C LEU A 9 20.70 9.23 27.26
N LYS A 10 21.55 10.02 26.57
CA LYS A 10 22.57 10.88 27.21
C LYS A 10 21.96 11.99 28.06
N LYS A 11 20.74 12.43 27.78
CA LYS A 11 20.03 13.46 28.55
C LYS A 11 19.47 12.93 29.87
N TRP A 12 19.43 11.61 30.06
CA TRP A 12 18.91 10.93 31.26
C TRP A 12 20.02 10.29 32.11
N ASP A 13 21.28 10.71 31.95
CA ASP A 13 22.45 10.19 32.68
C ASP A 13 22.60 8.66 32.61
N ILE A 14 22.17 8.05 31.50
CA ILE A 14 22.33 6.61 31.29
C ILE A 14 23.83 6.31 31.06
N PRO A 15 24.42 5.33 31.76
CA PRO A 15 25.83 4.98 31.60
C PRO A 15 26.19 4.66 30.14
N GLU A 16 27.34 5.15 29.67
CA GLU A 16 27.79 4.96 28.29
C GLU A 16 27.86 3.47 27.90
N GLU A 17 28.33 2.60 28.80
CA GLU A 17 28.34 1.15 28.62
C GLU A 17 26.94 0.55 28.38
N THR A 18 25.91 1.15 28.99
CA THR A 18 24.52 0.72 28.80
C THR A 18 24.03 1.10 27.40
N ILE A 19 24.33 2.32 26.96
CA ILE A 19 24.04 2.78 25.58
C ILE A 19 24.75 1.88 24.56
N ASP A 20 26.03 1.61 24.79
CA ASP A 20 26.88 0.75 23.95
C ASP A 20 26.32 -0.68 23.83
N ARG A 21 25.77 -1.21 24.93
CA ARG A 21 25.13 -2.53 24.96
C ARG A 21 23.81 -2.53 24.17
N PHE A 22 23.00 -1.48 24.28
CA PHE A 22 21.76 -1.34 23.51
C PHE A 22 22.05 -1.23 22.01
N GLU A 23 23.01 -0.41 21.62
CA GLU A 23 23.42 -0.29 20.22
C GLU A 23 23.95 -1.62 19.65
N LYS A 24 24.76 -2.35 20.42
CA LYS A 24 25.21 -3.71 20.04
C LYS A 24 24.05 -4.68 19.87
N LEU A 25 23.03 -4.61 20.72
CA LEU A 25 21.84 -5.48 20.60
C LEU A 25 21.08 -5.19 19.29
N ILE A 26 20.84 -3.92 18.97
CA ILE A 26 20.18 -3.52 17.72
C ILE A 26 20.99 -4.02 16.51
N ILE A 27 22.31 -3.82 16.51
CA ILE A 27 23.18 -4.28 15.41
C ILE A 27 23.11 -5.81 15.23
N ASN A 28 23.02 -6.56 16.32
CA ASN A 28 22.88 -8.01 16.26
C ASN A 28 21.51 -8.42 15.69
N ASP A 29 20.43 -7.75 16.10
CA ASP A 29 19.09 -7.97 15.56
C ASP A 29 19.01 -7.60 14.07
N VAL A 30 19.67 -6.53 13.64
CA VAL A 30 19.81 -6.17 12.21
C VAL A 30 20.52 -7.30 11.48
N LYS A 31 21.74 -7.67 11.88
CA LYS A 31 22.51 -8.73 11.21
C LYS A 31 21.72 -10.03 11.09
N PHE A 32 20.99 -10.38 12.14
CA PHE A 32 20.12 -11.55 12.17
C PHE A 32 19.01 -11.46 11.11
N LEU A 33 18.25 -10.37 11.08
CA LEU A 33 17.16 -10.17 10.12
C LEU A 33 17.63 -10.00 8.67
N GLN A 34 18.92 -9.71 8.46
CA GLN A 34 19.55 -9.65 7.15
C GLN A 34 20.14 -11.00 6.70
N ALA A 35 20.27 -11.97 7.62
CA ALA A 35 20.81 -13.30 7.34
C ALA A 35 19.71 -14.26 6.88
N ARG A 36 19.52 -14.38 5.55
CA ARG A 36 18.45 -15.17 4.93
C ARG A 36 18.34 -16.62 5.44
N ASP A 37 19.47 -17.29 5.66
CA ASP A 37 19.51 -18.70 6.07
C ASP A 37 19.08 -18.92 7.53
N GLU A 38 19.23 -17.91 8.39
CA GLU A 38 18.94 -18.01 9.83
C GLU A 38 17.45 -17.80 10.14
N ILE A 39 16.77 -16.95 9.37
CA ILE A 39 15.37 -16.56 9.58
C ILE A 39 14.42 -17.75 9.42
N LYS A 40 14.73 -18.67 8.50
CA LYS A 40 13.85 -19.80 8.14
C LYS A 40 13.51 -20.73 9.31
N TYR A 41 14.38 -20.80 10.32
CA TYR A 41 14.26 -21.76 11.42
C TYR A 41 13.81 -21.11 12.74
N MET A 42 13.52 -19.82 12.74
CA MET A 42 13.22 -19.09 13.98
C MET A 42 11.71 -19.06 14.28
N ASN A 43 11.40 -18.91 15.57
CA ASN A 43 10.05 -18.54 16.00
C ASN A 43 9.69 -17.16 15.45
N TRP A 44 8.45 -17.02 15.00
CA TRP A 44 7.90 -15.78 14.46
C TRP A 44 7.85 -14.66 15.51
N ASP A 45 7.59 -15.00 16.78
CA ASP A 45 7.60 -14.00 17.87
C ASP A 45 8.96 -13.34 18.03
N ASP A 46 10.04 -14.11 17.88
CA ASP A 46 11.41 -13.58 17.95
C ASP A 46 11.69 -12.69 16.73
N ILE A 47 11.19 -13.06 15.55
CA ILE A 47 11.26 -12.24 14.34
C ILE A 47 10.55 -10.90 14.56
N ILE A 48 9.33 -10.92 15.09
CA ILE A 48 8.55 -9.71 15.41
C ILE A 48 9.31 -8.84 16.42
N GLN A 49 9.86 -9.44 17.49
CA GLN A 49 10.60 -8.69 18.50
C GLN A 49 11.82 -7.99 17.87
N LYS A 50 12.62 -8.71 17.07
CA LYS A 50 13.79 -8.15 16.38
C LYS A 50 13.37 -7.09 15.36
N TRP A 51 12.26 -7.31 14.67
CA TRP A 51 11.72 -6.38 13.69
C TRP A 51 11.36 -5.06 14.37
N ASN A 52 10.67 -5.12 15.51
CA ASN A 52 10.36 -3.95 16.35
C ASN A 52 11.62 -3.22 16.81
N ASN A 53 12.60 -3.94 17.36
CA ASN A 53 13.85 -3.36 17.87
C ASN A 53 14.65 -2.62 16.78
N THR A 54 14.48 -3.03 15.53
CA THR A 54 15.24 -2.51 14.38
C THR A 54 14.45 -1.49 13.53
N PHE A 55 13.24 -1.10 13.96
CA PHE A 55 12.41 -0.14 13.22
C PHE A 55 13.13 1.19 12.95
N GLN A 56 13.72 1.81 13.98
CA GLN A 56 14.42 3.08 13.79
C GLN A 56 15.62 2.93 12.85
N TYR A 57 16.36 1.83 12.96
CA TYR A 57 17.46 1.53 12.05
C TYR A 57 16.97 1.48 10.60
N ARG A 58 15.84 0.81 10.32
CA ARG A 58 15.21 0.80 8.97
C ARG A 58 14.88 2.21 8.48
N GLN A 59 14.32 3.07 9.33
CA GLN A 59 13.92 4.43 8.95
C GLN A 59 15.10 5.36 8.68
N ASP A 60 16.23 5.15 9.36
CA ASP A 60 17.44 5.97 9.20
C ASP A 60 18.26 5.58 7.97
N GLN A 61 17.96 4.44 7.33
CA GLN A 61 18.62 4.03 6.10
C GLN A 61 17.93 4.61 4.87
N GLU A 62 18.73 5.03 3.88
CA GLU A 62 18.23 5.29 2.54
C GLU A 62 18.37 4.03 1.68
N TYR A 63 17.29 3.70 0.96
CA TYR A 63 17.24 2.63 -0.02
C TYR A 63 16.99 3.25 -1.40
N ALA A 64 17.79 2.88 -2.40
CA ALA A 64 17.65 3.39 -3.75
C ALA A 64 16.38 2.88 -4.45
N SER A 65 15.85 1.73 -4.01
CA SER A 65 14.64 1.12 -4.56
C SER A 65 13.95 0.20 -3.56
N VAL A 66 12.69 -0.14 -3.84
CA VAL A 66 11.93 -1.18 -3.12
C VAL A 66 12.64 -2.53 -3.16
N GLN A 67 13.26 -2.87 -4.30
CA GLN A 67 14.05 -4.09 -4.44
C GLN A 67 15.24 -4.12 -3.48
N GLU A 68 15.95 -3.00 -3.32
CA GLU A 68 17.06 -2.92 -2.36
C GLU A 68 16.57 -3.10 -0.93
N PHE A 69 15.44 -2.47 -0.58
CA PHE A 69 14.81 -2.64 0.74
C PHE A 69 14.48 -4.11 1.02
N ILE A 70 13.79 -4.78 0.09
CA ILE A 70 13.44 -6.21 0.22
C ILE A 70 14.69 -7.09 0.31
N THR A 71 15.69 -6.84 -0.53
CA THR A 71 16.95 -7.60 -0.53
C THR A 71 17.68 -7.48 0.80
N LYS A 72 17.65 -6.29 1.42
CA LYS A 72 18.22 -6.06 2.75
C LYS A 72 17.36 -6.70 3.86
N TRP A 73 16.07 -6.95 3.66
CA TRP A 73 15.18 -7.53 4.68
C TRP A 73 14.48 -8.78 4.16
N PRO A 74 15.22 -9.89 3.97
CA PRO A 74 14.72 -11.11 3.33
C PRO A 74 13.53 -11.76 4.05
N VAL A 75 13.30 -11.45 5.34
CA VAL A 75 12.09 -11.88 6.07
C VAL A 75 10.79 -11.46 5.37
N LEU A 76 10.83 -10.39 4.55
CA LEU A 76 9.66 -9.91 3.81
C LEU A 76 9.18 -10.88 2.73
N GLU A 77 10.01 -11.84 2.29
CA GLU A 77 9.60 -12.89 1.36
C GLU A 77 8.66 -13.93 1.99
N ASP A 78 8.60 -13.99 3.32
CA ASP A 78 7.70 -14.88 4.06
C ASP A 78 6.24 -14.41 3.92
N GLU A 79 5.30 -15.33 3.76
CA GLU A 79 3.87 -15.00 3.65
C GLU A 79 3.33 -14.29 4.90
N ARG A 80 3.92 -14.53 6.06
CA ARG A 80 3.56 -13.88 7.33
C ARG A 80 4.08 -12.46 7.44
N ALA A 81 4.94 -12.00 6.53
CA ALA A 81 5.51 -10.65 6.53
C ALA A 81 4.45 -9.53 6.46
N ILE A 82 3.21 -9.85 6.10
CA ILE A 82 2.06 -8.94 6.21
C ILE A 82 1.95 -8.37 7.64
N GLU A 83 2.24 -9.17 8.66
CA GLU A 83 2.26 -8.71 10.05
C GLU A 83 3.36 -7.66 10.29
N LEU A 84 4.56 -7.87 9.74
CA LEU A 84 5.68 -6.93 9.83
C LEU A 84 5.38 -5.60 9.12
N ILE A 85 4.68 -5.67 7.98
CA ILE A 85 4.18 -4.50 7.24
C ILE A 85 3.17 -3.72 8.08
N ASN A 86 2.24 -4.42 8.75
CA ASN A 86 1.25 -3.79 9.62
C ASN A 86 1.91 -3.09 10.82
N ILE A 87 2.88 -3.75 11.45
CA ILE A 87 3.67 -3.21 12.56
C ILE A 87 4.39 -1.92 12.14
N ASP A 88 5.14 -1.95 11.03
CA ASP A 88 5.90 -0.77 10.59
C ASP A 88 4.96 0.37 10.20
N PHE A 89 3.82 0.08 9.57
CA PHE A 89 2.83 1.10 9.26
C PHE A 89 2.27 1.76 10.52
N GLN A 90 1.99 0.98 11.57
CA GLN A 90 1.53 1.50 12.86
C GLN A 90 2.57 2.42 13.50
N PHE A 91 3.87 2.07 13.42
CA PHE A 91 4.93 2.95 13.92
C PHE A 91 5.10 4.22 13.07
N LEU A 92 4.92 4.13 11.75
CA LEU A 92 4.97 5.29 10.86
C LEU A 92 3.82 6.27 11.12
N TYR A 93 2.62 5.76 11.39
CA TYR A 93 1.41 6.56 11.56
C TYR A 93 0.61 6.13 12.80
N PRO A 94 1.14 6.33 14.02
CA PRO A 94 0.52 5.81 15.24
C PRO A 94 -0.88 6.37 15.50
N HIS A 95 -1.15 7.59 15.01
CA HIS A 95 -2.43 8.27 15.14
C HIS A 95 -3.38 8.07 13.95
N SER A 96 -3.02 7.23 12.98
CA SER A 96 -3.94 6.91 11.89
C SER A 96 -5.16 6.16 12.44
N PRO A 97 -6.39 6.58 12.10
CA PRO A 97 -7.61 5.95 12.61
C PRO A 97 -7.80 4.51 12.09
N ILE A 98 -7.01 4.08 11.10
CA ILE A 98 -6.96 2.69 10.63
C ILE A 98 -6.32 1.74 11.66
N ASN A 99 -5.60 2.26 12.65
CA ASN A 99 -5.01 1.42 13.70
C ASN A 99 -6.04 1.09 14.80
N GLU A 100 -7.11 1.88 14.91
CA GLU A 100 -8.20 1.69 15.88
C GLU A 100 -9.42 1.00 15.26
N THR A 101 -9.52 0.98 13.93
CA THR A 101 -10.64 0.42 13.17
C THR A 101 -10.13 -0.29 11.93
N ASN A 102 -10.87 -1.25 11.38
CA ASN A 102 -10.41 -1.93 10.16
C ASN A 102 -10.67 -1.11 8.88
N PHE A 103 -9.99 -1.49 7.81
CA PHE A 103 -10.13 -0.89 6.47
C PHE A 103 -11.57 -0.82 5.99
N ASN A 104 -12.36 -1.89 6.18
CA ASN A 104 -13.75 -1.94 5.73
C ASN A 104 -14.60 -0.80 6.28
N VAL A 105 -14.47 -0.50 7.58
CA VAL A 105 -15.24 0.58 8.21
C VAL A 105 -14.89 1.93 7.59
N LYS A 106 -13.60 2.26 7.49
CA LYS A 106 -13.15 3.55 6.96
C LYS A 106 -13.43 3.69 5.47
N TRP A 107 -13.19 2.62 4.71
CA TRP A 107 -13.48 2.55 3.29
C TRP A 107 -14.96 2.76 3.00
N ASN A 108 -15.86 2.05 3.69
CA ASN A 108 -17.30 2.17 3.47
C ASN A 108 -17.83 3.57 3.82
N LEU A 109 -17.38 4.15 4.94
CA LEU A 109 -17.74 5.52 5.30
C LEU A 109 -17.31 6.52 4.21
N PHE A 110 -16.06 6.44 3.78
CA PHE A 110 -15.53 7.27 2.71
C PHE A 110 -16.30 7.06 1.39
N PHE A 111 -16.43 5.81 0.95
CA PHE A 111 -17.01 5.47 -0.35
C PHE A 111 -18.47 5.91 -0.46
N ASN A 112 -19.26 5.79 0.61
CA ASN A 112 -20.63 6.27 0.63
C ASN A 112 -20.72 7.79 0.43
N LYS A 113 -19.90 8.57 1.16
CA LYS A 113 -19.82 10.02 0.99
C LYS A 113 -19.35 10.39 -0.42
N PHE A 114 -18.30 9.71 -0.89
CA PHE A 114 -17.74 9.88 -2.23
C PHE A 114 -18.79 9.63 -3.31
N LEU A 115 -19.53 8.53 -3.23
CA LEU A 115 -20.53 8.16 -4.23
C LEU A 115 -21.66 9.18 -4.27
N LEU A 116 -22.13 9.66 -3.12
CA LEU A 116 -23.15 10.72 -3.06
C LEU A 116 -22.70 12.00 -3.76
N ALA A 117 -21.43 12.38 -3.57
CA ALA A 117 -20.85 13.57 -4.20
C ALA A 117 -20.60 13.41 -5.71
N LYS A 118 -20.24 12.20 -6.16
CA LYS A 118 -19.71 11.98 -7.53
C LYS A 118 -20.64 11.26 -8.51
N LYS A 119 -21.69 10.58 -8.04
CA LYS A 119 -22.55 9.72 -8.90
C LYS A 119 -23.24 10.43 -10.07
N TYR A 120 -23.36 11.76 -10.02
CA TYR A 120 -24.02 12.57 -11.06
C TYR A 120 -23.04 13.22 -12.05
N GLU A 121 -21.72 13.13 -11.83
CA GLU A 121 -20.74 13.79 -12.71
C GLU A 121 -20.55 13.07 -14.05
N ILE A 122 -20.71 11.75 -14.04
CA ILE A 122 -20.60 10.89 -15.23
C ILE A 122 -21.89 10.09 -15.34
N ASN A 123 -22.46 10.04 -16.54
CA ASN A 123 -23.66 9.26 -16.81
C ASN A 123 -23.45 8.38 -18.04
N ASP A 124 -22.82 7.24 -17.83
CA ASP A 124 -22.55 6.24 -18.86
C ASP A 124 -22.95 4.83 -18.40
N GLU A 125 -23.05 3.93 -19.37
CA GLU A 125 -23.44 2.53 -19.14
C GLU A 125 -22.44 1.80 -18.23
N PHE A 126 -21.15 2.14 -18.30
CA PHE A 126 -20.13 1.51 -17.47
C PHE A 126 -20.35 1.77 -15.98
N LYS A 127 -20.62 3.02 -15.59
CA LYS A 127 -20.97 3.38 -14.21
C LYS A 127 -22.25 2.67 -13.76
N GLU A 128 -23.30 2.65 -14.57
CA GLU A 128 -24.56 2.00 -14.22
C GLU A 128 -24.39 0.48 -14.04
N ASN A 129 -23.55 -0.17 -14.86
CA ASN A 129 -23.21 -1.59 -14.71
C ASN A 129 -22.44 -1.89 -13.42
N LEU A 130 -21.53 -1.00 -13.01
CA LEU A 130 -20.83 -1.15 -11.73
C LEU A 130 -21.80 -0.97 -10.55
N LEU A 131 -22.70 0.02 -10.62
CA LEU A 131 -23.71 0.25 -9.58
C LEU A 131 -24.70 -0.91 -9.45
N SER A 132 -25.16 -1.48 -10.57
CA SER A 132 -26.04 -2.65 -10.55
C SER A 132 -25.33 -3.87 -9.94
N SER A 133 -24.06 -4.08 -10.29
CA SER A 133 -23.21 -5.13 -9.69
C SER A 133 -23.11 -4.95 -8.17
N LEU A 134 -22.85 -3.74 -7.68
CA LEU A 134 -22.77 -3.46 -6.24
C LEU A 134 -24.08 -3.79 -5.51
N ASN A 135 -25.22 -3.54 -6.13
CA ASN A 135 -26.53 -3.84 -5.54
C ASN A 135 -26.82 -5.35 -5.48
N SER A 136 -26.24 -6.15 -6.37
CA SER A 136 -26.38 -7.61 -6.37
C SER A 136 -25.47 -8.33 -5.37
N LEU A 137 -24.42 -7.66 -4.87
CA LEU A 137 -23.45 -8.26 -3.96
C LEU A 137 -23.92 -8.20 -2.50
N HIS A 138 -23.83 -9.33 -1.81
CA HIS A 138 -24.22 -9.44 -0.40
C HIS A 138 -23.05 -9.23 0.57
N SER A 139 -21.83 -9.59 0.17
CA SER A 139 -20.63 -9.39 1.00
C SER A 139 -20.07 -7.99 0.78
N GLU A 140 -19.79 -7.28 1.89
CA GLU A 140 -19.09 -5.99 1.84
C GLU A 140 -17.68 -6.12 1.26
N ASP A 141 -16.98 -7.23 1.55
CA ASP A 141 -15.63 -7.49 1.02
C ASP A 141 -15.65 -7.64 -0.51
N GLN A 142 -16.65 -8.36 -1.05
CA GLN A 142 -16.81 -8.54 -2.50
C GLN A 142 -17.15 -7.24 -3.24
N LYS A 143 -17.69 -6.22 -2.55
CA LYS A 143 -17.98 -4.92 -3.15
C LYS A 143 -16.71 -4.12 -3.41
N ILE A 144 -15.64 -4.31 -2.63
CA ILE A 144 -14.45 -3.44 -2.64
C ILE A 144 -13.80 -3.32 -4.02
N PRO A 145 -13.51 -4.41 -4.78
CA PRO A 145 -12.92 -4.28 -6.11
C PRO A 145 -13.79 -3.44 -7.06
N THR A 146 -15.10 -3.62 -7.00
CA THR A 146 -16.07 -2.88 -7.81
C THR A 146 -16.16 -1.42 -7.37
N GLN A 147 -16.12 -1.14 -6.07
CA GLN A 147 -16.10 0.23 -5.51
C GLN A 147 -14.82 0.99 -5.92
N ILE A 148 -13.65 0.35 -5.84
CA ILE A 148 -12.37 0.95 -6.26
C ILE A 148 -12.38 1.25 -7.77
N THR A 149 -12.89 0.31 -8.57
CA THR A 149 -13.07 0.48 -10.02
C THR A 149 -14.00 1.66 -10.31
N LEU A 150 -15.13 1.75 -9.60
CA LEU A 150 -16.09 2.85 -9.75
C LEU A 150 -15.49 4.20 -9.34
N MET A 151 -14.73 4.26 -8.24
CA MET A 151 -14.03 5.47 -7.81
C MET A 151 -13.07 5.98 -8.88
N ALA A 152 -12.27 5.08 -9.46
CA ALA A 152 -11.32 5.41 -10.52
C ALA A 152 -12.01 5.91 -11.80
N HIS A 153 -13.16 5.34 -12.13
CA HIS A 153 -13.97 5.79 -13.26
C HIS A 153 -14.56 7.18 -13.03
N LEU A 154 -15.08 7.45 -11.83
CA LEU A 154 -15.67 8.74 -11.45
C LEU A 154 -14.64 9.86 -11.24
N VAL A 155 -13.37 9.52 -11.00
CA VAL A 155 -12.27 10.49 -10.87
C VAL A 155 -11.16 10.15 -11.87
N PRO A 156 -11.39 10.33 -13.18
CA PRO A 156 -10.41 9.98 -14.19
C PRO A 156 -9.16 10.86 -14.06
N PRO A 157 -7.98 10.35 -14.46
CA PRO A 157 -6.75 11.12 -14.41
C PRO A 157 -6.87 12.35 -15.32
N LYS A 158 -6.63 13.54 -14.75
CA LYS A 158 -6.48 14.78 -15.53
C LYS A 158 -5.01 15.17 -15.70
N GLY A 159 -4.11 14.45 -15.01
CA GLY A 159 -2.67 14.61 -15.08
C GLY A 159 -2.07 14.24 -16.45
N ARG A 160 -0.90 14.80 -16.73
CA ARG A 160 -0.09 14.49 -17.91
C ARG A 160 1.19 13.80 -17.46
N PHE A 161 1.61 12.75 -18.18
CA PHE A 161 2.90 12.09 -17.92
C PHE A 161 4.06 12.73 -18.69
N ASN A 162 3.76 13.51 -19.74
CA ASN A 162 4.71 14.40 -20.39
C ASN A 162 3.95 15.53 -21.12
N ARG A 163 4.67 16.43 -21.81
CA ARG A 163 4.06 17.57 -22.52
C ARG A 163 3.01 17.16 -23.58
N LYS A 164 3.07 15.93 -24.10
CA LYS A 164 2.24 15.43 -25.22
C LYS A 164 1.25 14.33 -24.84
N GLY A 165 1.35 13.73 -23.66
CA GLY A 165 0.62 12.52 -23.27
C GLY A 165 -0.16 12.68 -21.95
N LYS A 166 -1.42 12.26 -21.97
CA LYS A 166 -2.29 12.14 -20.80
C LYS A 166 -2.46 10.68 -20.45
N PHE A 167 -2.55 10.38 -19.15
CA PHE A 167 -3.00 9.07 -18.73
C PHE A 167 -4.46 8.87 -19.12
N SER A 168 -4.81 7.66 -19.56
CA SER A 168 -6.18 7.25 -19.81
C SER A 168 -6.85 6.75 -18.52
N THR A 169 -8.18 6.78 -18.49
CA THR A 169 -8.95 6.15 -17.40
C THR A 169 -8.62 4.66 -17.28
N LEU A 170 -8.40 3.97 -18.41
CA LEU A 170 -8.02 2.56 -18.41
C LEU A 170 -6.65 2.32 -17.73
N GLU A 171 -5.65 3.17 -18.00
CA GLU A 171 -4.35 3.06 -17.33
C GLU A 171 -4.44 3.32 -15.82
N ALA A 172 -5.30 4.25 -15.40
CA ALA A 172 -5.57 4.50 -13.98
C ALA A 172 -6.26 3.28 -13.33
N LEU A 173 -7.28 2.72 -13.99
CA LEU A 173 -7.97 1.52 -13.54
C LEU A 173 -7.01 0.33 -13.38
N GLN A 174 -6.20 0.05 -14.41
CA GLN A 174 -5.22 -1.04 -14.40
C GLN A 174 -4.05 -0.82 -13.41
N SER A 175 -3.90 0.40 -12.89
CA SER A 175 -2.95 0.73 -11.83
C SER A 175 -3.51 0.44 -10.42
N LEU A 176 -4.84 0.35 -10.30
CA LEU A 176 -5.52 0.01 -9.04
C LEU A 176 -5.90 -1.46 -8.98
N VAL A 177 -6.43 -2.01 -10.06
CA VAL A 177 -6.95 -3.38 -10.11
C VAL A 177 -6.60 -4.02 -11.45
N ILE A 178 -5.99 -5.20 -11.40
CA ILE A 178 -5.77 -6.04 -12.57
C ILE A 178 -6.57 -7.33 -12.38
N VAL A 179 -7.50 -7.59 -13.28
CA VAL A 179 -8.31 -8.82 -13.26
C VAL A 179 -7.73 -9.82 -14.26
N VAL A 180 -7.62 -11.07 -13.84
CA VAL A 180 -7.28 -12.22 -14.69
C VAL A 180 -8.25 -13.34 -14.38
N GLU A 181 -8.92 -13.84 -15.41
CA GLU A 181 -9.93 -14.89 -15.25
C GLU A 181 -9.29 -16.22 -14.86
N ASN A 182 -8.19 -16.61 -15.53
CA ASN A 182 -7.54 -17.90 -15.29
C ASN A 182 -6.27 -17.77 -14.44
N PRO A 183 -6.02 -18.69 -13.50
CA PRO A 183 -4.80 -18.70 -12.69
C PRO A 183 -3.52 -18.76 -13.54
N GLY A 184 -3.57 -19.45 -14.70
CA GLY A 184 -2.44 -19.56 -15.63
C GLY A 184 -1.98 -18.22 -16.21
N ASP A 185 -2.87 -17.23 -16.26
CA ASP A 185 -2.62 -15.92 -16.86
C ASP A 185 -1.92 -14.95 -15.90
N ILE A 186 -1.87 -15.26 -14.60
CA ILE A 186 -1.24 -14.40 -13.58
C ILE A 186 0.22 -14.12 -13.94
N ASN A 187 1.01 -15.17 -14.23
CA ASN A 187 2.43 -15.02 -14.57
C ASN A 187 2.64 -14.31 -15.92
N ILE A 188 1.70 -14.48 -16.85
CA ILE A 188 1.72 -13.76 -18.13
C ILE A 188 1.55 -12.27 -17.86
N LYS A 189 0.55 -11.90 -17.05
CA LYS A 189 0.25 -10.51 -16.71
C LYS A 189 1.38 -9.83 -15.93
N ILE A 190 2.06 -10.56 -15.04
CA ILE A 190 3.26 -10.07 -14.35
C ILE A 190 4.36 -9.73 -15.37
N LYS A 191 4.67 -10.65 -16.30
CA LYS A 191 5.69 -10.42 -17.34
C LYS A 191 5.33 -9.26 -18.28
N GLU A 192 4.06 -9.14 -18.65
CA GLU A 192 3.57 -8.00 -19.46
C GLU A 192 3.81 -6.67 -18.75
N LYS A 193 3.52 -6.59 -17.46
CA LYS A 193 3.70 -5.37 -16.66
C LYS A 193 5.18 -5.01 -16.49
N GLN A 194 6.03 -6.01 -16.24
CA GLN A 194 7.49 -5.84 -16.19
C GLN A 194 8.05 -5.35 -17.54
N LYS A 195 7.63 -5.97 -18.65
CA LYS A 195 8.04 -5.58 -20.01
C LYS A 195 7.62 -4.14 -20.33
N ALA A 196 6.36 -3.78 -20.04
CA ALA A 196 5.84 -2.44 -20.31
C ALA A 196 6.54 -1.35 -19.47
N ALA A 197 7.00 -1.67 -18.26
CA ALA A 197 7.78 -0.76 -17.43
C ALA A 197 9.23 -0.63 -17.96
N ALA A 198 9.86 -1.75 -18.35
CA ALA A 198 11.20 -1.77 -18.94
C ALA A 198 11.28 -0.96 -20.25
N GLU A 199 10.30 -1.11 -21.14
CA GLU A 199 10.18 -0.32 -22.38
C GLU A 199 10.10 1.19 -22.11
N ARG A 200 9.50 1.58 -20.98
CA ARG A 200 9.38 2.97 -20.53
C ARG A 200 10.53 3.44 -19.63
N LYS A 201 11.52 2.58 -19.33
CA LYS A 201 12.58 2.83 -18.34
C LYS A 201 12.03 3.26 -16.98
N GLN A 202 10.95 2.61 -16.57
CA GLN A 202 10.25 2.85 -15.31
C GLN A 202 10.33 1.62 -14.41
N SER A 203 10.28 1.83 -13.10
CA SER A 203 10.10 0.77 -12.11
C SER A 203 8.63 0.34 -12.05
N VAL A 204 8.39 -0.97 -11.94
CA VAL A 204 7.05 -1.48 -11.61
C VAL A 204 6.75 -1.11 -10.16
N GLN A 205 5.63 -0.40 -9.92
CA GLN A 205 5.16 -0.13 -8.56
C GLN A 205 4.35 -1.33 -8.05
N PRO A 206 4.28 -1.56 -6.72
CA PRO A 206 3.41 -2.57 -6.13
C PRO A 206 2.00 -2.56 -6.72
N TYR A 207 1.39 -3.72 -6.90
CA TYR A 207 0.04 -3.79 -7.47
C TYR A 207 -0.70 -5.06 -7.08
N ILE A 208 -2.02 -5.01 -7.21
CA ILE A 208 -2.89 -6.16 -6.96
C ILE A 208 -3.36 -6.82 -8.26
N ILE A 209 -3.43 -8.14 -8.22
CA ILE A 209 -4.03 -8.99 -9.24
C ILE A 209 -5.20 -9.73 -8.59
N ILE A 210 -6.37 -9.68 -9.23
CA ILE A 210 -7.58 -10.39 -8.84
C ILE A 210 -7.74 -11.60 -9.77
N GLN A 211 -7.83 -12.79 -9.19
CA GLN A 211 -8.09 -14.03 -9.90
C GLN A 211 -9.59 -14.32 -9.92
N GLY A 212 -10.21 -14.25 -11.10
CA GLY A 212 -11.66 -14.37 -11.32
C GLY A 212 -12.22 -13.08 -11.93
N SER A 213 -13.23 -12.50 -11.30
CA SER A 213 -13.87 -11.24 -11.68
C SER A 213 -13.88 -10.23 -10.52
N LEU A 214 -14.36 -9.01 -10.75
CA LEU A 214 -14.50 -8.01 -9.67
C LEU A 214 -15.55 -8.43 -8.62
N GLN A 215 -16.56 -9.20 -9.03
CA GLN A 215 -17.71 -9.61 -8.21
C GLN A 215 -17.53 -11.00 -7.60
N ASP A 216 -16.81 -11.87 -8.30
CA ASP A 216 -16.56 -13.26 -7.92
C ASP A 216 -15.08 -13.58 -8.15
N TYR A 217 -14.27 -13.35 -7.12
CA TYR A 217 -12.85 -13.67 -7.11
C TYR A 217 -12.56 -14.80 -6.13
N GLN A 218 -11.57 -15.62 -6.48
CA GLN A 218 -11.11 -16.69 -5.60
C GLN A 218 -9.95 -16.22 -4.71
N TYR A 219 -9.00 -15.49 -5.30
CA TYR A 219 -7.80 -15.03 -4.63
C TYR A 219 -7.39 -13.66 -5.17
N LEU A 220 -6.74 -12.87 -4.32
CA LEU A 220 -6.02 -11.67 -4.70
C LEU A 220 -4.54 -11.86 -4.44
N TYR A 221 -3.71 -11.25 -5.28
CA TYR A 221 -2.27 -11.31 -5.15
C TYR A 221 -1.68 -9.90 -5.19
N ILE A 222 -0.93 -9.53 -4.16
CA ILE A 222 -0.09 -8.34 -4.23
C ILE A 222 1.27 -8.76 -4.77
N VAL A 223 1.70 -8.12 -5.85
CA VAL A 223 3.00 -8.32 -6.45
C VAL A 223 3.89 -7.13 -6.12
N VAL A 224 5.01 -7.40 -5.46
CA VAL A 224 6.05 -6.42 -5.15
C VAL A 224 7.38 -6.99 -5.59
N ASP A 225 7.91 -6.47 -6.70
CA ASP A 225 9.11 -7.01 -7.33
C ASP A 225 8.99 -8.53 -7.56
N ASP A 226 9.81 -9.35 -6.88
CA ASP A 226 9.77 -10.81 -6.97
C ASP A 226 8.86 -11.47 -5.91
N ILE A 227 8.29 -10.70 -4.98
CA ILE A 227 7.41 -11.21 -3.92
C ILE A 227 5.95 -11.22 -4.39
N LYS A 228 5.22 -12.26 -3.99
CA LYS A 228 3.78 -12.39 -4.20
C LYS A 228 3.06 -12.80 -2.92
N TYR A 229 2.35 -11.86 -2.30
CA TYR A 229 1.46 -12.12 -1.16
C TYR A 229 0.09 -12.53 -1.64
N LYS A 230 -0.50 -13.58 -1.04
CA LYS A 230 -1.80 -14.13 -1.44
C LYS A 230 -2.85 -13.83 -0.38
N PHE A 231 -4.04 -13.42 -0.83
CA PHE A 231 -5.17 -13.05 0.03
C PHE A 231 -6.46 -13.71 -0.45
N THR A 232 -7.39 -13.88 0.48
CA THR A 232 -8.79 -14.27 0.23
C THR A 232 -9.77 -13.13 0.52
N SER A 233 -9.34 -12.07 1.23
CA SER A 233 -10.12 -10.85 1.47
C SER A 233 -9.62 -9.71 0.59
N ALA A 234 -10.54 -9.03 -0.09
CA ALA A 234 -10.20 -7.81 -0.82
C ALA A 234 -9.79 -6.69 0.14
N ALA A 235 -10.49 -6.54 1.27
CA ALA A 235 -10.17 -5.55 2.28
C ALA A 235 -8.73 -5.66 2.77
N GLU A 236 -8.29 -6.85 3.15
CA GLU A 236 -6.93 -7.10 3.62
C GLU A 236 -5.89 -6.85 2.52
N ALA A 237 -6.19 -7.24 1.28
CA ALA A 237 -5.27 -7.04 0.17
C ALA A 237 -5.10 -5.56 -0.21
N PHE A 238 -6.19 -4.79 -0.26
CA PHE A 238 -6.11 -3.35 -0.53
C PHE A 238 -5.48 -2.57 0.63
N ASP A 239 -5.77 -2.96 1.87
CA ASP A 239 -5.14 -2.41 3.07
C ASP A 239 -3.63 -2.67 3.07
N THR A 240 -3.23 -3.92 2.85
CA THR A 240 -1.82 -4.29 2.80
C THR A 240 -1.09 -3.61 1.64
N LEU A 241 -1.70 -3.52 0.45
CA LEU A 241 -1.10 -2.82 -0.69
C LEU A 241 -0.86 -1.34 -0.37
N PHE A 242 -1.83 -0.68 0.27
CA PHE A 242 -1.68 0.70 0.68
C PHE A 242 -0.51 0.86 1.67
N LYS A 243 -0.45 0.00 2.69
CA LYS A 243 0.61 0.03 3.71
C LYS A 243 1.99 -0.23 3.12
N ILE A 244 2.10 -1.14 2.14
CA ILE A 244 3.34 -1.42 1.41
C ILE A 244 3.93 -0.15 0.78
N TYR A 245 3.10 0.73 0.19
CA TYR A 245 3.62 1.97 -0.38
C TYR A 245 4.34 2.85 0.64
N HIS A 246 3.85 2.89 1.87
CA HIS A 246 4.46 3.70 2.92
C HIS A 246 5.63 2.98 3.60
N VAL A 247 5.47 1.70 3.97
CA VAL A 247 6.51 0.94 4.68
C VAL A 247 7.74 0.73 3.79
N PHE A 248 7.54 0.46 2.49
CA PHE A 248 8.65 0.25 1.55
C PHE A 248 9.09 1.55 0.88
N ASN A 249 8.50 2.70 1.26
CA ASN A 249 8.73 4.01 0.63
C ASN A 249 8.62 3.96 -0.91
N ALA A 250 7.62 3.21 -1.40
CA ALA A 250 7.35 3.06 -2.82
C ALA A 250 6.50 4.24 -3.35
N ARG A 251 6.69 4.61 -4.61
CA ARG A 251 5.84 5.63 -5.23
C ARG A 251 4.51 5.02 -5.63
N TYR A 252 3.44 5.80 -5.54
CA TYR A 252 2.19 5.42 -6.19
C TYR A 252 2.38 5.32 -7.71
N PRO A 253 1.65 4.43 -8.40
CA PRO A 253 1.68 4.36 -9.85
C PRO A 253 1.16 5.67 -10.44
N SER A 254 1.97 6.29 -11.29
CA SER A 254 1.68 7.63 -11.84
C SER A 254 0.30 7.80 -12.51
N PRO A 255 -0.30 6.80 -13.18
CA PRO A 255 -1.66 6.94 -13.71
C PRO A 255 -2.76 7.09 -12.64
N ALA A 256 -2.50 6.66 -11.41
CA ALA A 256 -3.47 6.61 -10.32
C ALA A 256 -2.96 7.28 -9.02
N ASP A 257 -1.92 8.10 -9.10
CA ASP A 257 -1.32 8.76 -7.93
C ASP A 257 -2.35 9.62 -7.17
N HIS A 258 -3.22 10.33 -7.91
CA HIS A 258 -4.31 11.12 -7.35
C HIS A 258 -5.37 10.27 -6.64
N LEU A 259 -5.61 9.03 -7.11
CA LEU A 259 -6.56 8.10 -6.49
C LEU A 259 -5.99 7.56 -5.18
N TYR A 260 -4.71 7.16 -5.17
CA TYR A 260 -4.05 6.77 -3.93
C TYR A 260 -3.94 7.93 -2.94
N LEU A 261 -3.73 9.16 -3.40
CA LEU A 261 -3.73 10.34 -2.52
C LEU A 261 -5.11 10.59 -1.88
N ILE A 262 -6.21 10.38 -2.61
CA ILE A 262 -7.56 10.41 -2.05
C ILE A 262 -7.69 9.37 -0.93
N ILE A 263 -7.27 8.12 -1.19
CA ILE A 263 -7.30 7.04 -0.19
C ILE A 263 -6.44 7.42 1.03
N GLN A 264 -5.22 7.90 0.80
CA GLN A 264 -4.27 8.32 1.84
C GLN A 264 -4.89 9.34 2.78
N ARG A 265 -5.55 10.37 2.22
CA ARG A 265 -6.11 11.47 3.00
C ARG A 265 -7.46 11.14 3.63
N CYS A 266 -8.36 10.48 2.90
CA CYS A 266 -9.75 10.30 3.32
C CYS A 266 -10.01 8.99 4.07
N VAL A 267 -9.18 7.96 3.86
CA VAL A 267 -9.35 6.65 4.52
C VAL A 267 -8.33 6.49 5.65
N TYR A 268 -7.07 6.82 5.40
CA TYR A 268 -5.97 6.60 6.35
C TYR A 268 -5.60 7.82 7.19
N ASP A 269 -6.07 9.01 6.84
CA ASP A 269 -5.63 10.26 7.46
C ASP A 269 -4.09 10.41 7.51
N VAL A 270 -3.45 10.08 6.40
CA VAL A 270 -1.99 10.19 6.27
C VAL A 270 -1.63 11.41 5.43
N THR A 271 -0.65 12.17 5.91
CA THR A 271 -0.10 13.34 5.22
C THR A 271 1.41 13.20 5.16
N THR A 272 1.99 13.33 3.98
CA THR A 272 3.45 13.27 3.80
C THR A 272 3.98 14.55 3.17
N LYS A 273 5.30 14.77 3.28
CA LYS A 273 6.00 15.85 2.57
C LYS A 273 6.03 15.66 1.04
N TYR A 274 5.65 14.48 0.54
CA TYR A 274 5.66 14.13 -0.88
C TYR A 274 4.29 14.26 -1.54
N ASP A 275 3.25 14.62 -0.79
CA ASP A 275 1.89 14.73 -1.29
C ASP A 275 1.80 15.76 -2.43
N ASN A 276 1.39 15.29 -3.60
CA ASN A 276 1.16 16.13 -4.77
C ASN A 276 -0.32 16.51 -4.89
N LEU A 277 -0.72 17.58 -4.19
CA LEU A 277 -2.11 18.03 -4.19
C LEU A 277 -2.49 18.64 -5.55
N VAL A 278 -3.26 17.88 -6.34
CA VAL A 278 -3.78 18.35 -7.62
C VAL A 278 -5.16 19.02 -7.45
N PRO A 279 -5.43 20.19 -8.05
CA PRO A 279 -6.68 20.93 -7.80
C PRO A 279 -7.97 20.17 -8.12
N TYR A 280 -7.92 19.23 -9.07
CA TYR A 280 -9.12 18.54 -9.56
C TYR A 280 -9.66 17.43 -8.66
N ILE A 281 -8.97 17.12 -7.55
CA ILE A 281 -9.46 16.22 -6.50
C ILE A 281 -9.80 16.96 -5.20
N ALA A 282 -9.66 18.29 -5.16
CA ALA A 282 -9.78 19.07 -3.93
C ALA A 282 -11.18 18.95 -3.29
N ASP A 283 -12.21 18.84 -4.12
CA ASP A 283 -13.59 18.59 -3.70
C ASP A 283 -13.78 17.22 -3.06
N VAL A 284 -13.10 16.18 -3.57
CA VAL A 284 -13.10 14.85 -2.95
C VAL A 284 -12.33 14.87 -1.62
N LEU A 285 -11.20 15.57 -1.55
CA LEU A 285 -10.42 15.70 -0.32
C LEU A 285 -11.18 16.46 0.78
N ALA A 286 -12.07 17.38 0.40
CA ALA A 286 -12.91 18.12 1.35
C ALA A 286 -13.95 17.23 2.06
N LEU A 287 -14.29 16.05 1.51
CA LEU A 287 -15.23 15.10 2.14
C LEU A 287 -14.74 14.58 3.50
N LYS A 288 -13.42 14.67 3.75
CA LYS A 288 -12.80 14.33 5.03
C LYS A 288 -13.26 15.26 6.17
N GLN A 289 -13.56 16.52 5.87
CA GLN A 289 -13.80 17.56 6.89
C GLN A 289 -15.25 17.60 7.39
N MET A 290 -16.11 16.69 6.93
CA MET A 290 -17.55 16.70 7.21
C MET A 290 -17.97 15.81 8.39
N ASP A 291 -17.05 15.56 9.33
CA ASP A 291 -17.31 14.80 10.58
C ASP A 291 -17.18 15.70 11.81
#